data_AF-A0AAV7V3Z0-F1
#
_entry.id   AF-A0AAV7V3Z0-F1
#
_cell.length_a   1.000
_cell.length_b   1.000
_cell.length_c   1.000
_cell.angle_alpha   90.00
_cell.angle_beta   90.00
_cell.angle_gamma   90.00
#
_symmetry.space_group_name_H-M   'P 1'
#
loop_
_entity.id
_entity.type
_entity.pdbx_description
1 polymer ?
#
loop_
_entity_poly.entity_id
_entity_poly.type
_entity_poly.pdbx_seq_one_letter_code
_entity_poly.pdbx_strand_id
1 'polypeptide(L)'
;MHARDIEWAVFRERTHARDIERAVFREGTHARDIEWAVFTGRMHARDIEWAVFRGRTHARDIEWAVFRERTHARDIERAVFRGRTHARDIEWAVFRERTHARDIERAVFRGRTHARDIEWAVFRERTHARDIERAVFRGRTHARDIEWAVFRERMHARDIERAVFRGLCLEGGRMYVT
;
A
#
# COMPACT_ATOMS: atom_id res chain seq x y z
N MET A 1 -29.77 -5.50 -5.40
CA MET A 1 -30.39 -5.37 -4.06
C MET A 1 -29.96 -4.07 -3.38
N HIS A 2 -30.82 -3.48 -2.55
CA HIS A 2 -30.44 -2.46 -1.56
C HIS A 2 -30.54 -3.05 -0.16
N ALA A 3 -29.57 -2.75 0.71
CA ALA A 3 -29.55 -3.15 2.12
C ALA A 3 -29.17 -1.93 2.97
N ARG A 4 -29.84 -1.77 4.12
CA ARG A 4 -29.62 -0.71 5.10
C ARG A 4 -29.90 -1.25 6.50
N ASP A 5 -29.23 -0.70 7.50
CA ASP A 5 -29.51 -0.92 8.92
C ASP A 5 -29.45 -2.43 9.28
N ILE A 6 -28.33 -3.08 8.95
CA ILE A 6 -28.16 -4.54 9.06
C ILE A 6 -27.07 -4.89 10.08
N GLU A 7 -27.47 -5.57 11.15
CA GLU A 7 -26.57 -6.23 12.10
C GLU A 7 -25.73 -7.32 11.41
N TRP A 8 -26.38 -8.28 10.73
CA TRP A 8 -25.68 -9.36 10.03
C TRP A 8 -26.34 -9.82 8.72
N ALA A 9 -25.56 -9.93 7.63
CA ALA A 9 -26.05 -10.53 6.39
C ALA A 9 -24.98 -11.16 5.47
N VAL A 10 -25.46 -12.03 4.57
CA VAL A 10 -24.65 -12.67 3.52
C VAL A 10 -25.27 -12.43 2.14
N PHE A 11 -24.67 -11.51 1.39
CA PHE A 11 -25.12 -11.09 0.06
C PHE A 11 -24.45 -11.92 -1.03
N ARG A 12 -25.27 -12.63 -1.82
CA ARG A 12 -24.82 -13.45 -2.96
C ARG A 12 -24.86 -12.73 -4.30
N GLU A 13 -25.58 -11.61 -4.36
CA GLU A 13 -25.84 -10.84 -5.58
C GLU A 13 -25.30 -9.40 -5.46
N ARG A 14 -25.45 -8.63 -6.56
CA ARG A 14 -25.06 -7.22 -6.57
C ARG A 14 -25.85 -6.39 -5.57
N THR A 15 -25.12 -5.69 -4.70
CA THR A 15 -25.69 -5.04 -3.51
C THR A 15 -25.19 -3.62 -3.35
N HIS A 16 -26.13 -2.71 -3.09
CA HIS A 16 -25.85 -1.39 -2.53
C HIS A 16 -26.16 -1.45 -1.03
N ALA A 17 -25.12 -1.48 -0.20
CA ALA A 17 -25.21 -1.61 1.24
C ALA A 17 -24.86 -0.29 1.93
N ARG A 18 -25.52 -0.02 3.04
CA ARG A 18 -25.25 1.10 3.94
C ARG A 18 -25.52 0.69 5.38
N ASP A 19 -24.80 1.27 6.34
CA ASP A 19 -25.12 1.16 7.77
C ASP A 19 -25.18 -0.32 8.20
N ILE A 20 -24.04 -1.01 8.07
CA ILE A 20 -23.91 -2.46 8.26
C ILE A 20 -22.87 -2.75 9.34
N GLU A 21 -23.26 -3.41 10.42
CA GLU A 21 -22.29 -3.90 11.42
C GLU A 21 -21.46 -5.04 10.80
N ARG A 22 -22.11 -6.08 10.25
CA ARG A 22 -21.38 -7.24 9.75
C ARG A 22 -21.92 -7.84 8.44
N ALA A 23 -21.07 -7.95 7.41
CA ALA A 23 -21.50 -8.60 6.16
C ALA A 23 -20.44 -9.41 5.38
N VAL A 24 -20.95 -10.35 4.58
CA VAL A 24 -20.17 -11.06 3.55
C VAL A 24 -20.80 -10.81 2.18
N PHE A 25 -20.04 -10.20 1.28
CA PHE A 25 -20.45 -9.91 -0.10
C PHE A 25 -19.68 -10.81 -1.07
N ARG A 26 -20.40 -11.55 -1.92
CA ARG A 26 -19.79 -12.44 -2.94
C ARG A 26 -19.69 -11.83 -4.34
N GLU A 27 -20.31 -10.69 -4.58
CA GLU A 27 -20.57 -10.12 -5.90
C GLU A 27 -20.40 -8.60 -5.95
N GLY A 28 -20.76 -7.97 -7.08
CA GLY A 28 -20.57 -6.54 -7.33
C GLY A 28 -21.20 -5.65 -6.26
N THR A 29 -20.39 -4.97 -5.44
CA THR A 29 -20.88 -4.27 -4.23
C THR A 29 -20.51 -2.78 -4.21
N HIS A 30 -21.45 -1.95 -3.77
CA HIS A 30 -21.19 -0.59 -3.31
C HIS A 30 -21.56 -0.51 -1.83
N ALA A 31 -20.58 -0.29 -0.97
CA ALA A 31 -20.74 -0.23 0.48
C ALA A 31 -20.32 1.15 1.02
N ARG A 32 -21.02 1.61 2.06
CA ARG A 32 -20.65 2.77 2.88
C ARG A 32 -21.02 2.45 4.33
N ASP A 33 -20.32 3.00 5.31
CA ASP A 33 -20.68 2.95 6.72
C ASP A 33 -20.74 1.48 7.21
N ILE A 34 -19.59 0.81 7.25
CA ILE A 34 -19.47 -0.62 7.56
C ILE A 34 -18.45 -0.85 8.69
N GLU A 35 -18.84 -1.53 9.76
CA GLU A 35 -17.88 -1.94 10.80
C GLU A 35 -17.01 -3.11 10.29
N TRP A 36 -17.61 -4.24 9.94
CA TRP A 36 -16.87 -5.42 9.47
C TRP A 36 -17.41 -6.03 8.17
N ALA A 37 -16.54 -6.23 7.18
CA ALA A 37 -16.94 -6.96 5.98
C ALA A 37 -15.87 -7.80 5.26
N VAL A 38 -16.34 -8.89 4.63
CA VAL A 38 -15.58 -9.67 3.65
C VAL A 38 -16.20 -9.46 2.27
N PHE A 39 -15.43 -8.88 1.35
CA PHE A 39 -15.84 -8.64 -0.03
C PHE A 39 -15.12 -9.57 -0.99
N THR A 40 -15.85 -10.17 -1.92
CA THR A 40 -15.32 -10.93 -3.05
C THR A 40 -15.87 -10.37 -4.35
N GLY A 41 -15.03 -10.22 -5.39
CA GLY A 41 -15.45 -9.79 -6.73
C GLY A 41 -15.04 -8.36 -7.08
N ARG A 42 -16.01 -7.46 -7.28
CA ARG A 42 -15.76 -6.03 -7.57
C ARG A 42 -16.46 -5.18 -6.51
N MET A 43 -15.74 -4.27 -5.87
CA MET A 43 -16.31 -3.45 -4.81
C MET A 43 -15.82 -2.01 -4.82
N HIS A 44 -16.75 -1.13 -4.46
CA HIS A 44 -16.49 0.24 -4.02
C HIS A 44 -16.89 0.33 -2.56
N ALA A 45 -15.95 0.68 -1.70
CA ALA A 45 -16.13 0.82 -0.26
C ALA A 45 -15.73 2.23 0.18
N ARG A 46 -16.44 2.76 1.18
CA ARG A 46 -16.13 4.02 1.87
C ARG A 46 -16.47 3.84 3.34
N ASP A 47 -15.72 4.43 4.26
CA ASP A 47 -16.04 4.48 5.69
C ASP A 47 -16.15 3.05 6.26
N ILE A 48 -15.01 2.35 6.33
CA ILE A 48 -14.93 0.95 6.78
C ILE A 48 -13.93 0.80 7.92
N GLU A 49 -14.32 0.20 9.04
CA GLU A 49 -13.38 -0.09 10.12
C GLU A 49 -12.49 -1.29 9.72
N TRP A 50 -13.09 -2.47 9.49
CA TRP A 50 -12.38 -3.71 9.19
C TRP A 50 -12.84 -4.39 7.90
N ALA A 51 -11.93 -4.58 6.95
CA ALA A 51 -12.26 -5.29 5.71
C ALA A 51 -11.24 -6.29 5.17
N VAL A 52 -11.76 -7.39 4.61
CA VAL A 52 -11.00 -8.32 3.78
C VAL A 52 -11.51 -8.27 2.34
N PHE A 53 -10.67 -7.77 1.44
CA PHE A 53 -10.99 -7.51 0.05
C PHE A 53 -10.34 -8.55 -0.90
N ARG A 54 -11.18 -9.31 -1.61
CA ARG A 54 -10.77 -10.38 -2.55
C ARG A 54 -11.26 -10.09 -3.97
N GLY A 55 -10.52 -9.25 -4.69
CA GLY A 55 -10.85 -8.90 -6.07
C GLY A 55 -10.49 -7.46 -6.40
N ARG A 56 -11.25 -6.84 -7.32
CA ARG A 56 -11.04 -5.44 -7.72
C ARG A 56 -11.69 -4.49 -6.72
N THR A 57 -10.87 -3.64 -6.10
CA THR A 57 -11.28 -2.79 -4.99
C THR A 57 -11.04 -1.33 -5.29
N HIS A 58 -12.04 -0.48 -5.03
CA HIS A 58 -11.85 0.95 -4.79
C HIS A 58 -12.28 1.22 -3.35
N ALA A 59 -11.35 1.65 -2.51
CA ALA A 59 -11.58 1.90 -1.09
C ALA A 59 -11.24 3.36 -0.76
N ARG A 60 -12.02 3.96 0.14
CA ARG A 60 -11.76 5.25 0.76
C ARG A 60 -12.02 5.11 2.26
N ASP A 61 -11.23 5.79 3.08
CA ASP A 61 -11.41 5.92 4.53
C ASP A 61 -11.57 4.55 5.22
N ILE A 62 -10.44 3.88 5.43
CA ILE A 62 -10.37 2.54 6.02
C ILE A 62 -9.41 2.54 7.22
N GLU A 63 -9.83 2.04 8.38
CA GLU A 63 -8.91 1.85 9.50
C GLU A 63 -7.98 0.66 9.23
N TRP A 64 -8.55 -0.53 8.99
CA TRP A 64 -7.79 -1.73 8.70
C TRP A 64 -8.29 -2.51 7.48
N ALA A 65 -7.37 -2.88 6.57
CA ALA A 65 -7.71 -3.78 5.47
C ALA A 65 -6.62 -4.75 5.00
N VAL A 66 -7.08 -5.93 4.58
CA VAL A 66 -6.31 -6.89 3.77
C VAL A 66 -6.85 -6.89 2.34
N PHE A 67 -6.02 -6.43 1.40
CA PHE A 67 -6.32 -6.46 -0.03
C PHE A 67 -5.52 -7.57 -0.72
N ARG A 68 -6.22 -8.45 -1.46
CA ARG A 68 -5.60 -9.62 -2.12
C ARG A 68 -5.36 -9.51 -3.63
N GLU A 69 -5.89 -8.49 -4.30
CA GLU A 69 -5.62 -8.26 -5.72
C GLU A 69 -5.50 -6.75 -6.08
N ARG A 70 -6.10 -6.34 -7.21
CA ARG A 70 -6.12 -4.96 -7.71
C ARG A 70 -6.91 -4.08 -6.76
N THR A 71 -6.25 -3.04 -6.28
CA THR A 71 -6.83 -2.06 -5.36
C THR A 71 -6.67 -0.66 -5.95
N HIS A 72 -7.37 0.29 -5.36
CA HIS A 72 -7.10 1.72 -5.36
C HIS A 72 -7.59 2.22 -4.00
N ALA A 73 -6.68 2.74 -3.18
CA ALA A 73 -6.94 3.26 -1.84
C ALA A 73 -6.53 4.73 -1.73
N ARG A 74 -7.31 5.52 -0.98
CA ARG A 74 -7.08 6.92 -0.59
C ARG A 74 -8.12 7.22 0.50
N ASP A 75 -7.93 7.04 1.81
CA ASP A 75 -6.70 6.92 2.62
C ASP A 75 -6.86 5.83 3.72
N ILE A 76 -5.76 5.34 4.34
CA ILE A 76 -5.81 4.12 5.20
C ILE A 76 -4.78 4.11 6.35
N GLU A 77 -5.19 3.86 7.60
CA GLU A 77 -4.25 3.71 8.73
C GLU A 77 -3.39 2.44 8.56
N ARG A 78 -4.00 1.25 8.48
CA ARG A 78 -3.27 -0.04 8.48
C ARG A 78 -3.68 -0.95 7.32
N ALA A 79 -2.72 -1.30 6.45
CA ALA A 79 -3.01 -2.15 5.31
C ALA A 79 -1.99 -3.26 5.03
N VAL A 80 -2.51 -4.41 4.61
CA VAL A 80 -1.72 -5.45 3.92
C VAL A 80 -2.20 -5.56 2.47
N PHE A 81 -1.40 -5.03 1.55
CA PHE A 81 -1.63 -5.13 0.12
C PHE A 81 -0.83 -6.27 -0.51
N ARG A 82 -1.53 -7.16 -1.21
CA ARG A 82 -1.07 -7.81 -2.45
C ARG A 82 -2.04 -7.31 -3.52
N GLY A 83 -1.82 -6.17 -4.15
CA GLY A 83 -0.93 -6.12 -5.30
C GLY A 83 -1.77 -6.39 -6.56
N ARG A 84 -1.96 -5.46 -7.50
CA ARG A 84 -1.13 -4.30 -7.85
C ARG A 84 -1.59 -2.95 -7.25
N THR A 85 -1.94 -2.96 -5.96
CA THR A 85 -1.82 -1.81 -5.05
C THR A 85 -2.62 -0.53 -5.39
N HIS A 86 -1.97 0.57 -5.78
CA HIS A 86 -2.41 1.97 -5.64
C HIS A 86 -2.91 2.42 -4.25
N ALA A 87 -2.19 3.40 -3.69
CA ALA A 87 -2.41 3.98 -2.36
C ALA A 87 -2.16 5.51 -2.35
N ARG A 88 -2.62 6.18 -1.29
CA ARG A 88 -2.08 7.43 -0.73
C ARG A 88 -2.44 7.56 0.74
N ASP A 89 -1.70 8.38 1.46
CA ASP A 89 -1.92 8.82 2.84
C ASP A 89 -2.14 7.61 3.77
N ILE A 90 -1.02 6.99 4.16
CA ILE A 90 -1.02 5.75 4.94
C ILE A 90 -0.09 5.85 6.15
N GLU A 91 -0.57 5.44 7.33
CA GLU A 91 0.31 5.30 8.50
C GLU A 91 1.20 4.05 8.35
N TRP A 92 0.60 2.86 8.19
CA TRP A 92 1.34 1.61 8.11
C TRP A 92 0.88 0.69 6.98
N ALA A 93 1.81 0.24 6.13
CA ALA A 93 1.50 -0.78 5.14
C ALA A 93 2.59 -1.81 4.81
N VAL A 94 2.14 -3.05 4.58
CA VAL A 94 2.94 -4.08 3.91
C VAL A 94 2.46 -4.23 2.47
N PHE A 95 3.32 -3.85 1.53
CA PHE A 95 3.07 -3.95 0.10
C PHE A 95 3.82 -5.12 -0.53
N ARG A 96 3.16 -5.79 -1.48
CA ARG A 96 3.76 -6.88 -2.27
C ARG A 96 3.41 -6.75 -3.76
N GLU A 97 4.32 -7.22 -4.60
CA GLU A 97 4.27 -7.27 -6.08
C GLU A 97 4.53 -5.96 -6.86
N ARG A 98 3.51 -5.14 -7.12
CA ARG A 98 3.65 -3.88 -7.88
C ARG A 98 2.91 -2.77 -7.19
N THR A 99 3.64 -1.72 -6.80
CA THR A 99 3.13 -0.65 -5.97
C THR A 99 3.44 0.72 -6.53
N HIS A 100 2.42 1.58 -6.50
CA HIS A 100 2.53 3.03 -6.56
C HIS A 100 1.98 3.58 -5.25
N ALA A 101 2.82 4.28 -4.50
CA ALA A 101 2.56 4.85 -3.20
C ALA A 101 2.99 6.33 -3.18
N ARG A 102 2.36 7.12 -2.32
CA ARG A 102 2.71 8.49 -1.96
C ARG A 102 2.20 8.73 -0.53
N ASP A 103 2.91 9.52 0.26
CA ASP A 103 2.53 9.96 1.61
C ASP A 103 2.36 8.76 2.56
N ILE A 104 3.47 8.20 3.05
CA ILE A 104 3.43 7.05 3.98
C ILE A 104 4.39 7.21 5.17
N GLU A 105 3.91 7.03 6.39
CA GLU A 105 4.79 7.01 7.57
C GLU A 105 5.66 5.74 7.56
N ARG A 106 5.08 4.54 7.53
CA ARG A 106 5.81 3.27 7.66
C ARG A 106 5.42 2.24 6.60
N ALA A 107 6.39 1.80 5.79
CA ALA A 107 6.14 0.77 4.78
C ALA A 107 7.18 -0.34 4.67
N VAL A 108 6.69 -1.56 4.37
CA VAL A 108 7.53 -2.65 3.86
C VAL A 108 7.09 -3.02 2.45
N PHE A 109 7.91 -2.64 1.46
CA PHE A 109 7.67 -2.95 0.06
C PHE A 109 8.46 -4.19 -0.38
N ARG A 110 7.78 -5.15 -1.03
CA ARG A 110 8.41 -6.34 -1.64
C ARG A 110 7.96 -6.47 -3.09
N GLY A 111 8.77 -6.01 -4.04
CA GLY A 111 8.41 -6.05 -5.46
C GLY A 111 8.90 -4.84 -6.25
N ARG A 112 8.20 -4.52 -7.33
CA ARG A 112 8.41 -3.28 -8.09
C ARG A 112 7.65 -2.13 -7.42
N THR A 113 8.36 -1.11 -7.01
CA THR A 113 7.82 -0.02 -6.21
C THR A 113 8.14 1.33 -6.82
N HIS A 114 7.14 2.19 -6.90
CA HIS A 114 7.30 3.63 -7.05
C HIS A 114 6.72 4.28 -5.78
N ALA A 115 7.55 4.98 -5.03
CA ALA A 115 7.18 5.66 -3.79
C ALA A 115 7.64 7.13 -3.85
N ARG A 116 6.91 7.99 -3.13
CA ARG A 116 7.26 9.38 -2.83
C ARG A 116 6.80 9.67 -1.41
N ASP A 117 7.46 10.59 -0.71
CA ASP A 117 7.02 11.16 0.57
C ASP A 117 6.88 10.07 1.64
N ILE A 118 8.01 9.53 2.12
CA ILE A 118 8.05 8.39 3.06
C ILE A 118 8.93 8.69 4.26
N GLU A 119 8.40 8.59 5.49
CA GLU A 119 9.22 8.71 6.70
C GLU A 119 10.14 7.49 6.85
N TRP A 120 9.57 6.28 6.89
CA TRP A 120 10.33 5.04 7.06
C TRP A 120 9.92 3.93 6.09
N ALA A 121 10.89 3.36 5.36
CA ALA A 121 10.61 2.18 4.53
C ALA A 121 11.72 1.13 4.40
N VAL A 122 11.29 -0.13 4.34
CA VAL A 122 12.13 -1.24 3.86
C VAL A 122 11.68 -1.63 2.46
N PHE A 123 12.54 -1.37 1.48
CA PHE A 123 12.32 -1.73 0.09
C PHE A 123 13.08 -3.02 -0.28
N ARG A 124 12.41 -3.91 -1.02
CA ARG A 124 13.01 -5.13 -1.57
C ARG A 124 12.70 -5.27 -3.06
N GLU A 125 13.68 -5.73 -3.83
CA GLU A 125 13.68 -5.96 -5.28
C GLU A 125 13.96 -4.76 -6.19
N ARG A 126 12.94 -3.98 -6.60
CA ARG A 126 13.10 -2.90 -7.60
C ARG A 126 12.35 -1.65 -7.15
N THR A 127 13.08 -0.57 -6.93
CA THR A 127 12.50 0.66 -6.35
C THR A 127 12.86 1.90 -7.16
N HIS A 128 11.86 2.74 -7.36
CA HIS A 128 12.00 4.16 -7.63
C HIS A 128 11.43 4.92 -6.43
N ALA A 129 12.27 5.63 -5.69
CA ALA A 129 11.90 6.39 -4.50
C ALA A 129 12.31 7.86 -4.67
N ARG A 130 11.57 8.76 -4.02
CA ARG A 130 11.92 10.17 -3.84
C ARG A 130 11.39 10.60 -2.47
N ASP A 131 12.04 11.57 -1.83
CA ASP A 131 11.56 12.26 -0.63
C ASP A 131 11.39 11.26 0.54
N ILE A 132 12.53 10.75 1.04
CA ILE A 132 12.57 9.67 2.03
C ILE A 132 13.41 10.06 3.25
N GLU A 133 12.85 10.07 4.46
CA GLU A 133 13.69 10.30 5.66
C GLU A 133 14.60 9.09 5.91
N ARG A 134 14.03 7.88 6.03
CA ARG A 134 14.79 6.67 6.41
C ARG A 134 14.45 5.48 5.53
N ALA A 135 15.43 4.88 4.87
CA ALA A 135 15.20 3.66 4.12
C ALA A 135 16.27 2.57 4.17
N VAL A 136 15.81 1.32 4.11
CA VAL A 136 16.66 0.15 3.85
C VAL A 136 16.30 -0.44 2.50
N PHE A 137 17.19 -0.25 1.52
CA PHE A 137 17.04 -0.79 0.18
C PHE A 137 17.79 -2.12 0.05
N ARG A 138 17.10 -3.16 -0.44
CA ARG A 138 17.67 -4.49 -0.74
C ARG A 138 17.28 -4.88 -2.17
N GLY A 139 18.09 -4.49 -3.13
CA GLY A 139 17.77 -4.66 -4.55
C GLY A 139 18.23 -3.51 -5.42
N ARG A 140 17.69 -3.44 -6.64
CA ARG A 140 17.97 -2.38 -7.62
C ARG A 140 17.17 -1.12 -7.27
N THR A 141 17.86 -0.05 -6.96
CA THR A 141 17.24 1.20 -6.49
C THR A 141 17.59 2.38 -7.38
N HIS A 142 16.59 3.19 -7.69
CA HIS A 142 16.73 4.57 -8.12
C HIS A 142 16.14 5.46 -7.03
N ALA A 143 16.95 6.32 -6.43
CA ALA A 143 16.56 7.19 -5.33
C ALA A 143 16.92 8.66 -5.65
N ARG A 144 16.22 9.59 -4.99
CA ARG A 144 16.62 10.99 -4.84
C ARG A 144 16.07 11.48 -3.50
N ASP A 145 16.68 12.50 -2.92
CA ASP A 145 16.16 13.27 -1.79
C ASP A 145 15.97 12.34 -0.56
N ILE A 146 17.09 11.90 0.02
CA ILE A 146 17.11 10.95 1.15
C ILE A 146 17.99 11.45 2.31
N GLU A 147 17.44 11.55 3.52
CA GLU A 147 18.24 11.88 4.70
C GLU A 147 19.15 10.70 5.09
N TRP A 148 18.58 9.52 5.34
CA TRP A 148 19.33 8.33 5.76
C TRP A 148 18.96 7.06 4.98
N ALA A 149 19.96 6.35 4.46
CA ALA A 149 19.72 5.04 3.86
C ALA A 149 20.82 3.99 4.04
N VAL A 150 20.38 2.72 4.14
CA VAL A 150 21.23 1.54 3.99
C VAL A 150 20.92 0.91 2.63
N PHE A 151 21.90 0.88 1.73
CA PHE A 151 21.79 0.24 0.44
C PHE A 151 22.50 -1.11 0.44
N ARG A 152 21.79 -2.14 -0.01
CA ARG A 152 22.34 -3.47 -0.29
C ARG A 152 22.07 -3.80 -1.76
N GLU A 153 23.09 -4.32 -2.45
CA GLU A 153 23.13 -4.60 -3.89
C GLU A 153 23.46 -3.39 -4.79
N ARG A 154 22.50 -2.86 -5.58
CA ARG A 154 22.77 -1.92 -6.69
C ARG A 154 21.90 -0.68 -6.58
N MET A 155 22.50 0.49 -6.60
CA MET A 155 21.74 1.74 -6.56
C MET A 155 22.29 2.84 -7.46
N HIS A 156 21.38 3.67 -7.95
CA HIS A 156 21.63 4.98 -8.53
C HIS A 156 20.89 6.01 -7.68
N ALA A 157 21.63 6.94 -7.09
CA ALA A 157 21.04 7.96 -6.23
C ALA A 157 21.68 9.32 -6.45
N ARG A 158 20.99 10.33 -5.95
CA ARG A 158 21.44 11.70 -5.81
C ARG A 158 20.86 12.23 -4.52
N ASP A 159 21.48 13.26 -3.97
CA ASP A 159 20.90 14.04 -2.88
C ASP A 159 20.61 13.14 -1.65
N ILE A 160 21.66 12.41 -1.19
CA ILE A 160 21.65 11.63 0.05
C ILE A 160 22.51 12.33 1.10
N GLU A 161 22.02 12.54 2.32
CA GLU A 161 22.86 13.09 3.40
C GLU A 161 23.73 12.03 4.07
N ARG A 162 23.17 10.87 4.39
CA ARG A 162 23.85 9.78 5.10
C ARG A 162 23.54 8.42 4.48
N ALA A 163 24.58 7.73 4.02
CA ALA A 163 24.44 6.41 3.42
C ALA A 163 25.40 5.37 4.01
N VAL A 164 24.91 4.13 4.15
CA VAL A 164 25.75 2.95 4.38
C VAL A 164 25.59 2.00 3.20
N PHE A 165 26.68 1.76 2.49
CA PHE A 165 26.71 0.89 1.32
C PHE A 165 27.19 -0.52 1.68
N ARG A 166 26.54 -1.54 1.09
CA ARG A 166 27.01 -2.93 1.00
C ARG A 166 26.70 -3.47 -0.40
N GLY A 167 27.53 -3.11 -1.38
CA GLY A 167 27.42 -3.53 -2.77
C GLY A 167 28.04 -2.53 -3.75
N LEU A 168 27.38 -2.37 -4.90
CA LEU A 168 27.77 -1.46 -5.99
C LEU A 168 26.88 -0.20 -5.97
N CYS A 169 27.47 0.94 -5.64
CA CYS A 169 26.77 2.22 -5.56
C CYS A 169 27.26 3.17 -6.67
N LEU A 170 26.30 3.88 -7.29
CA LEU A 170 26.54 5.02 -8.16
C LEU A 170 25.80 6.25 -7.62
N GLU A 171 26.54 7.21 -7.07
CA GLU A 171 26.01 8.42 -6.45
C GLU A 171 26.69 9.64 -7.07
N GLY A 172 25.90 10.59 -7.60
CA GLY A 172 26.45 11.81 -8.21
C GLY A 172 27.45 11.59 -9.37
N GLY A 173 27.50 10.39 -9.96
CA GLY A 173 28.49 9.99 -10.96
C GLY A 173 29.77 9.33 -10.40
N ARG A 174 29.92 9.23 -9.07
CA ARG A 174 30.98 8.49 -8.40
C ARG A 174 30.56 7.03 -8.16
N MET A 175 31.49 6.10 -8.34
CA MET A 175 31.25 4.67 -8.10
C MET A 175 31.89 4.25 -6.78
N TYR A 176 31.09 3.64 -5.91
CA TYR A 176 31.52 3.11 -4.62
C TYR A 176 31.33 1.59 -4.62
N VAL A 177 32.36 0.87 -4.16
CA VAL A 177 32.36 -0.59 -4.05
C VAL A 177 32.79 -0.94 -2.63
N THR A 178 31.98 -1.76 -1.96
CA THR A 178 32.16 -2.21 -0.57
C THR A 178 31.93 -3.70 -0.46
#